data_AF-A0A2D5ETC1-F1
#
_entry.id   AF-A0A2D5ETC1-F1
#
_cell.length_a   1.000
_cell.length_b   1.000
_cell.length_c   1.000
_cell.angle_alpha   90.00
_cell.angle_beta   90.00
_cell.angle_gamma   90.00
#
_symmetry.space_group_name_H-M   'P 1'
#
loop_
_entity.id
_entity.type
_entity.pdbx_description
1 polymer ?
#
loop_
_entity_poly.entity_id
_entity_poly.type
_entity_poly.pdbx_seq_one_letter_code
_entity_poly.pdbx_strand_id
1 'polypeptide(L)'
;MRILLPFALALPLLVACGGGPQVPPDQLLAELARARETPVSSGEESATHSRLVQDVVDADALQDLRRFEVEEKIGRGEPCSRHPRCGQLGFQADDWFYPIGAMGEGYGGPVPLLIVGFDRHGAVDRVWNLRTH
;
A
#
# COMPACT_ATOMS: atom_id res chain seq x y z
N MET A 1 -6.17 -3.08 70.09
CA MET A 1 -7.13 -2.02 69.71
C MET A 1 -6.44 -1.12 68.69
N ARG A 2 -6.91 -1.15 67.44
CA ARG A 2 -6.72 -0.21 66.31
C ARG A 2 -5.34 0.42 66.07
N ILE A 3 -4.61 -0.12 65.08
CA ILE A 3 -3.65 0.65 64.27
C ILE A 3 -4.24 0.74 62.86
N LEU A 4 -4.63 1.96 62.50
CA LEU A 4 -5.06 2.39 61.17
C LEU A 4 -3.81 2.75 60.36
N LEU A 5 -3.59 2.12 59.21
CA LEU A 5 -2.67 2.65 58.20
C LEU A 5 -3.14 2.25 56.79
N PRO A 6 -2.91 3.10 55.77
CA PRO A 6 -3.87 3.36 54.72
C PRO A 6 -3.60 2.59 53.43
N PHE A 7 -4.72 2.20 52.80
CA PHE A 7 -5.00 2.23 51.37
C PHE A 7 -3.83 2.63 50.44
N ALA A 8 -3.06 1.64 50.00
CA ALA A 8 -2.20 1.76 48.83
C ALA A 8 -2.99 1.29 47.60
N LEU A 9 -3.75 2.22 47.01
CA LEU A 9 -4.42 2.05 45.72
C LEU A 9 -3.35 2.07 44.62
N ALA A 10 -2.74 0.93 44.35
CA ALA A 10 -1.89 0.74 43.18
C ALA A 10 -2.78 0.47 41.97
N LEU A 11 -3.00 1.51 41.16
CA LEU A 11 -3.65 1.45 39.86
C LEU A 11 -2.59 1.04 38.82
N PRO A 12 -2.56 -0.20 38.28
CA PRO A 12 -1.67 -0.50 37.17
C PRO A 12 -2.25 0.16 35.92
N LEU A 13 -1.44 1.05 35.35
CA LEU A 13 -1.69 1.75 34.10
C LEU A 13 -2.13 0.78 33.00
N LEU A 14 -3.24 1.16 32.36
CA LEU A 14 -3.73 0.61 31.10
C LEU A 14 -2.63 0.68 30.04
N VAL A 15 -1.95 -0.43 29.81
CA VAL A 15 -1.21 -0.68 28.57
C VAL A 15 -2.26 -1.01 27.50
N ALA A 16 -3.03 0.00 27.10
CA ALA A 16 -3.76 -0.05 25.85
C ALA A 16 -2.73 0.18 24.74
N CYS A 17 -2.04 -0.89 24.35
CA CYS A 17 -1.33 -0.90 23.08
C CYS A 17 -2.38 -0.59 22.00
N GLY A 18 -2.33 0.63 21.47
CA GLY A 18 -3.15 1.12 20.37
C GLY A 18 -2.80 0.44 19.05
N GLY A 19 -2.84 -0.89 19.02
CA GLY A 19 -2.90 -1.67 17.80
C GLY A 19 -4.37 -1.79 17.43
N GLY A 20 -4.90 -0.79 16.71
CA GLY A 20 -6.08 -1.05 15.89
C GLY A 20 -5.80 -2.27 15.00
N PRO A 21 -6.83 -3.02 14.57
CA PRO A 21 -6.61 -4.19 13.73
C PRO A 21 -5.81 -3.78 12.48
N GLN A 22 -4.54 -4.17 12.43
CA GLN A 22 -3.71 -3.96 11.25
C GLN A 22 -4.17 -4.97 10.21
N VAL A 23 -4.58 -4.48 9.04
CA VAL A 23 -4.92 -5.34 7.91
C VAL A 23 -3.65 -6.11 7.52
N PRO A 24 -3.68 -7.45 7.45
CA PRO A 24 -2.51 -8.23 7.07
C PRO A 24 -2.00 -7.85 5.67
N PRO A 25 -0.68 -7.82 5.42
CA PRO A 25 -0.12 -7.48 4.11
C PRO A 25 -0.72 -8.28 2.95
N ASP A 26 -0.90 -9.60 3.13
CA ASP A 26 -1.50 -10.45 2.09
C ASP A 26 -2.93 -10.05 1.74
N GLN A 27 -3.70 -9.55 2.71
CA GLN A 27 -5.05 -9.05 2.46
C GLN A 27 -5.00 -7.73 1.67
N LEU A 28 -4.09 -6.81 2.02
CA LEU A 28 -3.88 -5.57 1.28
C LEU A 28 -3.49 -5.84 -0.18
N LEU A 29 -2.61 -6.81 -0.43
CA LEU A 29 -2.19 -7.18 -1.78
C LEU A 29 -3.33 -7.81 -2.58
N ALA A 30 -4.15 -8.66 -1.96
CA ALA A 30 -5.34 -9.20 -2.61
C ALA A 30 -6.37 -8.10 -2.94
N GLU A 31 -6.53 -7.09 -2.08
CA GLU A 31 -7.35 -5.91 -2.33
C GLU A 31 -6.78 -5.06 -3.48
N LEU A 32 -5.46 -4.84 -3.49
CA LEU A 32 -4.76 -4.09 -4.54
C LEU A 32 -4.92 -4.77 -5.92
N ALA A 33 -4.77 -6.09 -5.97
CA ALA A 33 -4.96 -6.88 -7.19
C ALA A 33 -6.36 -6.67 -7.78
N ARG A 34 -7.39 -6.71 -6.93
CA ARG A 34 -8.78 -6.44 -7.33
C ARG A 34 -8.99 -4.99 -7.77
N ALA A 35 -8.45 -4.03 -7.01
CA ALA A 35 -8.60 -2.61 -7.30
C ALA A 35 -7.98 -2.21 -8.64
N ARG A 36 -6.84 -2.82 -9.00
CA ARG A 36 -6.20 -2.62 -10.31
C ARG A 36 -7.16 -2.94 -11.47
N GLU A 37 -7.90 -4.03 -11.35
CA GLU A 37 -8.79 -4.54 -12.40
C GLU A 37 -10.18 -3.89 -12.37
N THR A 38 -10.53 -3.23 -11.28
CA THR A 38 -11.83 -2.58 -11.09
C THR A 38 -11.83 -1.21 -11.78
N PRO A 39 -12.73 -0.96 -12.75
CA PRO A 39 -12.85 0.36 -13.35
C PRO A 39 -13.26 1.41 -12.31
N VAL A 40 -12.67 2.60 -12.42
CA VAL A 40 -13.02 3.78 -11.63
C VAL A 40 -13.96 4.65 -12.45
N SER A 41 -15.12 4.95 -11.89
CA SER A 41 -16.22 5.71 -12.48
C SER A 41 -16.46 7.06 -11.78
N SER A 42 -15.81 7.31 -10.65
CA SER A 42 -15.93 8.55 -9.89
C SER A 42 -14.64 8.97 -9.18
N GLY A 43 -14.56 10.25 -8.78
CA GLY A 43 -13.46 10.75 -7.96
C GLY A 43 -13.38 10.07 -6.58
N GLU A 44 -14.52 9.71 -6.00
CA GLU A 44 -14.58 9.02 -4.69
C GLU A 44 -13.98 7.61 -4.76
N GLU A 45 -14.21 6.88 -5.86
CA GLU A 45 -13.57 5.60 -6.13
C GLU A 45 -12.06 5.77 -6.33
N SER A 46 -11.63 6.78 -7.09
CA SER A 46 -10.21 7.13 -7.26
C SER A 46 -9.53 7.46 -5.92
N ALA A 47 -10.20 8.21 -5.04
CA ALA A 47 -9.73 8.54 -3.70
C ALA A 47 -9.66 7.29 -2.80
N THR A 48 -10.58 6.34 -2.98
CA THR A 48 -10.57 5.06 -2.26
C THR A 48 -9.40 4.18 -2.69
N HIS A 49 -9.16 4.05 -4.00
CA HIS A 49 -7.96 3.37 -4.50
C HIS A 49 -6.67 4.09 -4.07
N SER A 50 -6.69 5.43 -3.96
CA SER A 50 -5.55 6.22 -3.48
C SER A 50 -5.20 5.96 -2.02
N ARG A 51 -6.20 5.64 -1.18
CA ARG A 51 -5.98 5.20 0.20
C ARG A 51 -5.39 3.79 0.23
N LEU A 52 -5.94 2.87 -0.56
CA LEU A 52 -5.44 1.49 -0.64
C LEU A 52 -3.96 1.43 -1.05
N VAL A 53 -3.54 2.19 -2.08
CA VAL A 53 -2.12 2.23 -2.46
C VAL A 53 -1.23 2.85 -1.39
N GLN A 54 -1.76 3.75 -0.58
CA GLN A 54 -1.04 4.31 0.57
C GLN A 54 -0.87 3.24 1.65
N ASP A 55 -1.93 2.51 1.97
CA ASP A 55 -1.89 1.45 2.98
C ASP A 55 -0.91 0.32 2.59
N VAL A 56 -0.83 -0.02 1.31
CA VAL A 56 0.17 -0.99 0.78
C VAL A 56 1.60 -0.49 1.00
N VAL A 57 1.86 0.80 0.76
CA VAL A 57 3.19 1.40 0.96
C VAL A 57 3.51 1.51 2.45
N ASP A 58 2.59 2.01 3.27
CA ASP A 58 2.80 2.22 4.70
C ASP A 58 2.96 0.91 5.47
N ALA A 59 2.39 -0.19 4.96
CA ALA A 59 2.54 -1.53 5.53
C ALA A 59 3.77 -2.29 5.02
N ASP A 60 4.61 -1.68 4.16
CA ASP A 60 5.73 -2.34 3.47
C ASP A 60 5.29 -3.66 2.80
N ALA A 61 4.05 -3.74 2.30
CA ALA A 61 3.42 -5.02 1.97
C ALA A 61 4.10 -5.76 0.80
N LEU A 62 4.85 -5.03 -0.03
CA LEU A 62 5.62 -5.59 -1.14
C LEU A 62 7.11 -5.78 -0.83
N GLN A 63 7.60 -5.32 0.31
CA GLN A 63 9.02 -5.30 0.63
C GLN A 63 9.60 -6.72 0.61
N ASP A 64 10.81 -6.84 0.06
CA ASP A 64 11.58 -8.09 -0.07
C ASP A 64 10.95 -9.17 -0.96
N LEU A 65 9.72 -8.98 -1.45
CA LEU A 65 9.09 -9.90 -2.39
C LEU A 65 9.91 -9.99 -3.67
N ARG A 66 10.05 -11.20 -4.17
CA ARG A 66 10.68 -11.48 -5.45
C ARG A 66 9.73 -11.06 -6.57
N ARG A 67 10.29 -10.66 -7.72
CA ARG A 67 9.51 -10.26 -8.90
C ARG A 67 8.40 -11.25 -9.28
N PHE A 68 8.66 -12.56 -9.17
CA PHE A 68 7.64 -13.58 -9.46
C PHE A 68 6.52 -13.62 -8.39
N GLU A 69 6.83 -13.33 -7.14
CA GLU A 69 5.85 -13.26 -6.04
C GLU A 69 4.97 -12.01 -6.19
N VAL A 70 5.55 -10.90 -6.61
CA VAL A 70 4.80 -9.69 -6.96
C VAL A 70 3.84 -9.99 -8.12
N GLU A 71 4.32 -10.65 -9.17
CA GLU A 71 3.50 -11.07 -10.31
C GLU A 71 2.38 -12.04 -9.89
N GLU A 72 2.64 -12.98 -8.98
CA GLU A 72 1.63 -13.90 -8.46
C GLU A 72 0.57 -13.18 -7.62
N LYS A 73 0.98 -12.27 -6.73
CA LYS A 73 0.08 -11.63 -5.77
C LYS A 73 -0.76 -10.51 -6.37
N ILE A 74 -0.15 -9.65 -7.19
CA ILE A 74 -0.82 -8.47 -7.74
C ILE A 74 -0.80 -8.43 -9.26
N GLY A 75 -0.30 -9.45 -9.95
CA GLY A 75 -0.17 -9.51 -11.41
C GLY A 75 1.05 -8.77 -11.95
N ARG A 76 1.32 -9.00 -13.24
CA ARG A 76 2.47 -8.37 -13.92
C ARG A 76 2.26 -6.87 -14.12
N GLY A 77 3.25 -6.08 -13.71
CA GLY A 77 3.27 -4.64 -13.95
C GLY A 77 3.77 -4.26 -15.34
N GLU A 78 3.57 -3.01 -15.72
CA GLU A 78 4.11 -2.46 -16.95
C GLU A 78 5.56 -1.98 -16.78
N PRO A 79 6.43 -2.14 -17.80
CA PRO A 79 7.82 -1.68 -17.70
C PRO A 79 7.91 -0.16 -17.51
N CYS A 80 8.69 0.29 -16.54
CA CYS A 80 8.89 1.70 -16.20
C CYS A 80 9.43 2.56 -17.34
N SER A 81 10.10 1.97 -18.34
CA SER A 81 10.46 2.64 -19.61
C SER A 81 9.27 3.28 -20.35
N ARG A 82 8.04 2.85 -20.08
CA ARG A 82 6.82 3.39 -20.69
C ARG A 82 6.17 4.54 -19.93
N HIS A 83 6.68 4.89 -18.75
CA HIS A 83 6.07 5.93 -17.91
C HIS A 83 7.09 7.00 -17.48
N PRO A 84 6.89 8.29 -17.86
CA PRO A 84 7.91 9.33 -17.67
C PRO A 84 8.26 9.58 -16.20
N ARG A 85 7.32 9.33 -15.27
CA ARG A 85 7.58 9.49 -13.83
C ARG A 85 8.59 8.50 -13.27
N CYS A 86 8.72 7.30 -13.84
CA CYS A 86 9.67 6.31 -13.33
C CYS A 86 11.10 6.86 -13.38
N GLY A 87 11.53 7.36 -14.54
CA GLY A 87 12.86 7.94 -14.70
C GLY A 87 13.07 9.20 -13.84
N GLN A 88 12.05 10.04 -13.69
CA GLN A 88 12.12 11.23 -12.83
C GLN A 88 12.33 10.89 -11.34
N LEU A 89 11.82 9.74 -10.91
CA LEU A 89 11.92 9.25 -9.53
C LEU A 89 13.14 8.32 -9.33
N GLY A 90 13.93 8.06 -10.38
CA GLY A 90 15.12 7.22 -10.33
C GLY A 90 14.86 5.72 -10.37
N PHE A 91 13.70 5.28 -10.85
CA PHE A 91 13.43 3.86 -11.13
C PHE A 91 14.08 3.43 -12.45
N GLN A 92 14.49 2.17 -12.51
CA GLN A 92 15.10 1.54 -13.67
C GLN A 92 14.07 1.25 -14.76
N ALA A 93 14.54 1.00 -15.98
CA ALA A 93 13.68 0.78 -17.14
C ALA A 93 12.83 -0.51 -17.04
N ASP A 94 13.34 -1.51 -16.32
CA ASP A 94 12.75 -2.82 -16.09
C ASP A 94 12.01 -2.93 -14.75
N ASP A 95 11.98 -1.88 -13.95
CA ASP A 95 11.05 -1.73 -12.82
C ASP A 95 9.61 -1.69 -13.32
N TRP A 96 8.65 -1.83 -12.40
CA TRP A 96 7.24 -1.96 -12.75
C TRP A 96 6.42 -0.79 -12.25
N PHE A 97 5.45 -0.37 -13.06
CA PHE A 97 4.38 0.54 -12.61
C PHE A 97 3.01 -0.09 -12.82
N TYR A 98 2.05 0.36 -12.01
CA TYR A 98 0.68 -0.12 -11.94
C TYR A 98 -0.27 1.07 -11.82
N PRO A 99 -1.03 1.40 -12.87
CA PRO A 99 -2.23 2.21 -12.73
C PRO A 99 -3.26 1.44 -11.90
N ILE A 100 -3.79 2.04 -10.84
CA ILE A 100 -4.71 1.36 -9.93
C ILE A 100 -6.15 1.80 -10.21
N GLY A 101 -6.80 0.95 -10.98
CA GLY A 101 -8.12 1.17 -11.54
C GLY A 101 -8.04 1.43 -13.04
N ALA A 102 -8.90 0.76 -13.80
CA ALA A 102 -9.09 1.09 -15.21
C ALA A 102 -9.94 2.36 -15.34
N MET A 103 -9.75 3.18 -16.38
CA MET A 103 -10.69 4.27 -16.64
C MET A 103 -12.05 3.66 -17.05
N GLY A 104 -13.06 3.81 -16.20
CA GLY A 104 -14.43 3.40 -16.48
C GLY A 104 -15.14 4.39 -17.41
N GLU A 105 -16.28 3.97 -17.97
CA GLU A 105 -17.12 4.87 -18.76
C GLU A 105 -17.55 6.08 -17.94
N GLY A 106 -17.31 7.29 -18.46
CA GLY A 106 -17.73 8.55 -17.84
C GLY A 106 -16.73 9.20 -16.87
N TYR A 107 -15.64 8.53 -16.50
CA TYR A 107 -14.58 9.11 -15.64
C TYR A 107 -13.32 9.43 -16.44
N GLY A 108 -13.06 10.72 -16.64
CA GLY A 108 -11.84 11.24 -17.31
C GLY A 108 -10.77 11.74 -16.35
N GLY A 109 -10.93 11.49 -15.04
CA GLY A 109 -9.99 11.95 -14.02
C GLY A 109 -8.77 11.03 -13.87
N PRO A 110 -7.74 11.46 -13.12
CA PRO A 110 -6.57 10.64 -12.90
C PRO A 110 -6.89 9.44 -11.97
N VAL A 111 -6.15 8.35 -12.16
CA VAL A 111 -6.13 7.18 -11.27
C VAL A 111 -4.80 7.14 -10.50
N PRO A 112 -4.77 6.54 -9.29
CA PRO A 112 -3.54 6.39 -8.54
C PRO A 112 -2.53 5.50 -9.28
N LEU A 113 -1.26 5.69 -8.97
CA LEU A 113 -0.14 4.95 -9.56
C LEU A 113 0.66 4.30 -8.43
N LEU A 114 1.07 3.05 -8.62
CA LEU A 114 2.07 2.38 -7.80
C LEU A 114 3.30 2.08 -8.66
N ILE A 115 4.49 2.32 -8.16
CA ILE A 115 5.76 1.98 -8.80
C ILE A 115 6.55 1.07 -7.86
N VAL A 116 7.05 -0.03 -8.40
CA VAL A 116 7.78 -1.08 -7.68
C VAL A 116 9.15 -1.23 -8.32
N GLY A 117 10.18 -0.91 -7.54
CA GLY A 117 11.59 -1.04 -7.89
C GLY A 117 12.13 -2.39 -7.43
N PHE A 118 13.00 -2.99 -8.24
CA PHE A 118 13.66 -4.24 -7.92
C PHE A 118 15.17 -4.07 -7.84
N ASP A 119 15.77 -4.71 -6.84
CA ASP A 119 17.22 -4.78 -6.72
C ASP A 119 17.83 -5.68 -7.81
N ARG A 120 19.17 -5.74 -7.84
CA ARG A 120 19.93 -6.61 -8.76
C ARG A 120 19.61 -8.10 -8.63
N HIS A 121 19.04 -8.52 -7.50
CA HIS A 121 18.63 -9.90 -7.26
C HIS A 121 17.19 -10.13 -7.69
N GLY A 122 16.42 -9.10 -8.02
CA GLY A 122 15.00 -9.18 -8.38
C GLY A 122 14.06 -9.20 -7.17
N ALA A 123 14.49 -8.74 -6.00
CA ALA A 123 13.65 -8.49 -4.83
C ALA A 123 13.21 -7.02 -4.80
N VAL A 124 12.02 -6.73 -4.27
CA VAL A 124 11.56 -5.36 -4.09
C VAL A 124 12.42 -4.65 -3.05
N ASP A 125 13.03 -3.54 -3.45
CA ASP A 125 13.84 -2.68 -2.57
C ASP A 125 13.27 -1.26 -2.43
N ARG A 126 12.27 -0.92 -3.25
CA ARG A 126 11.66 0.40 -3.28
C ARG A 126 10.24 0.35 -3.78
N VAL A 127 9.34 1.02 -3.07
CA VAL A 127 7.95 1.23 -3.50
C VAL A 127 7.62 2.71 -3.44
N TRP A 128 6.87 3.21 -4.42
CA TRP A 128 6.40 4.60 -4.46
C TRP A 128 4.98 4.67 -4.99
N ASN A 129 4.17 5.60 -4.49
CA ASN A 129 2.81 5.82 -4.97
C ASN A 129 2.52 7.28 -5.38
N LEU A 130 1.61 7.44 -6.34
CA LEU A 130 0.90 8.68 -6.62
C LEU A 130 -0.54 8.52 -6.15
N ARG A 131 -0.99 9.47 -5.33
CA ARG A 131 -2.40 9.60 -4.94
C ARG A 131 -3.11 10.63 -5.79
N THR A 132 -4.40 10.43 -5.95
CA THR A 132 -5.35 11.32 -6.62
C THR A 132 -6.47 11.66 -5.63
N HIS A 133 -6.99 12.89 -5.71
CA HIS A 133 -7.99 13.44 -4.78
C HIS A 133 -9.17 14.00 -5.55
#